data_AF-A0A2S2NU96-F1
#
_entry.id   AF-A0A2S2NU96-F1
#
_cell.length_a   1.000
_cell.length_b   1.000
_cell.length_c   1.000
_cell.angle_alpha   90.00
_cell.angle_beta   90.00
_cell.angle_gamma   90.00
#
_symmetry.space_group_name_H-M   'P 1'
#
loop_
_entity.id
_entity.type
_entity.pdbx_description
1 polymer ?
#
loop_
_entity_poly.entity_id
_entity_poly.type
_entity_poly.pdbx_seq_one_letter_code
_entity_poly.pdbx_strand_id
1 'polypeptide(L)'
;RVKSGDSELKNHIESAPGNALYTSPDIQNEFISICGNLILEKIVNRINKSKCFSIMADETTDISKIEQMSLCIRYIDMSADNCNELKIREDFLTFVPVIDVTGNG
;
A
#
# COMPACT_ATOMS: atom_id res chain seq x y z
N ARG A 1 19.01 -1.71 -10.70
CA ARG A 1 18.14 -2.91 -10.81
C ARG A 1 19.01 -4.12 -11.14
N VAL A 2 19.51 -4.33 -12.36
CA VAL A 2 20.52 -5.40 -12.64
C VAL A 2 21.88 -5.15 -11.96
N LYS A 3 22.30 -3.89 -11.87
CA LYS A 3 23.56 -3.50 -11.20
C LYS A 3 23.55 -3.62 -9.67
N SER A 4 22.43 -4.04 -9.07
CA SER A 4 22.27 -4.16 -7.62
C SER A 4 22.59 -5.56 -7.08
N GLY A 5 23.05 -6.48 -7.95
CA GLY A 5 23.43 -7.85 -7.58
C GLY A 5 22.33 -8.90 -7.66
N ASP A 6 21.14 -8.54 -8.18
CA ASP A 6 20.04 -9.48 -8.40
C ASP A 6 20.28 -10.30 -9.67
N SER A 7 20.94 -11.45 -9.51
CA SER A 7 21.30 -12.37 -10.59
C SER A 7 20.08 -13.00 -11.26
N GLU A 8 19.01 -13.25 -10.51
CA GLU A 8 17.78 -13.84 -11.04
C GLU A 8 17.08 -12.86 -11.98
N LEU A 9 16.92 -11.61 -11.54
CA LEU A 9 16.34 -10.56 -12.38
C LEU A 9 17.21 -10.28 -13.61
N LYS A 10 18.55 -10.32 -13.45
CA LYS A 10 19.48 -10.18 -14.58
C LYS A 10 19.27 -11.27 -15.61
N ASN A 11 19.29 -12.53 -15.17
CA ASN A 11 19.11 -13.68 -16.04
C ASN A 11 17.75 -13.63 -16.74
N HIS A 12 16.68 -13.25 -16.03
CA HIS A 12 15.35 -13.09 -16.63
C HIS A 12 15.35 -12.02 -17.74
N ILE A 13 15.95 -10.85 -17.49
CA ILE A 13 16.01 -9.77 -18.49
C ILE A 13 16.84 -10.17 -19.72
N GLU A 14 17.91 -10.95 -19.53
CA GLU A 14 18.80 -11.38 -20.60
C GLU A 14 18.27 -12.58 -21.40
N SER A 15 17.46 -13.45 -20.79
CA SER A 15 17.02 -14.73 -21.38
C SER A 15 15.52 -14.79 -21.75
N ALA A 16 14.68 -13.91 -21.21
CA ALA A 16 13.25 -13.96 -21.48
C ALA A 16 12.95 -13.49 -22.92
N PRO A 17 11.97 -14.11 -23.60
CA PRO A 17 11.49 -13.62 -24.87
C PRO A 17 10.83 -12.24 -24.69
N GLY A 18 10.88 -11.39 -25.72
CA GLY A 18 10.49 -9.97 -25.59
C GLY A 18 9.05 -9.74 -25.09
N ASN A 19 8.13 -10.66 -25.37
CA ASN A 19 6.74 -10.62 -24.89
C ASN A 19 6.57 -11.05 -23.41
N ALA A 20 7.60 -11.58 -22.78
CA ALA A 20 7.60 -12.04 -21.39
C ALA A 20 8.63 -11.28 -20.52
N LEU A 21 9.13 -10.15 -21.01
CA LEU A 21 10.06 -9.30 -20.26
C LEU A 21 9.32 -8.50 -19.17
N TYR A 22 8.05 -8.15 -19.41
CA TYR A 22 7.19 -7.40 -18.50
C TYR A 22 7.81 -6.09 -17.95
N THR A 23 8.75 -5.51 -18.69
CA THR A 23 9.50 -4.32 -18.26
C THR A 23 8.89 -3.01 -18.75
N SER A 24 7.82 -3.03 -19.55
CA SER A 24 7.19 -1.79 -20.01
C SER A 24 6.58 -1.03 -18.84
N PRO A 25 6.53 0.32 -18.92
CA PRO A 25 5.91 1.14 -17.86
C PRO A 25 4.48 0.71 -17.56
N ASP A 26 3.69 0.40 -18.58
CA ASP A 26 2.29 0.01 -18.43
C ASP A 26 2.13 -1.28 -17.62
N ILE A 27 2.90 -2.32 -17.97
CA ILE A 27 2.86 -3.61 -17.29
C ILE A 27 3.37 -3.48 -15.85
N GLN A 28 4.43 -2.71 -15.61
CA GLN A 28 4.94 -2.48 -14.25
C GLN A 28 3.93 -1.73 -13.39
N ASN A 29 3.26 -0.70 -13.93
CA ASN A 29 2.21 0.04 -13.23
C ASN A 29 0.99 -0.83 -12.93
N GLU A 30 0.62 -1.73 -13.85
CA GLU A 30 -0.44 -2.72 -13.63
C GLU A 30 -0.08 -3.65 -12.47
N PHE A 31 1.14 -4.20 -12.44
CA PHE A 31 1.60 -5.02 -11.31
C PHE A 31 1.55 -4.25 -9.99
N ILE A 32 1.99 -2.99 -9.97
CA ILE A 32 1.94 -2.14 -8.78
C ILE A 32 0.50 -1.96 -8.32
N SER A 33 -0.43 -1.69 -9.24
CA SER A 33 -1.85 -1.52 -8.93
C SER A 33 -2.48 -2.81 -8.38
N ILE A 34 -2.23 -3.96 -9.01
CA ILE A 34 -2.71 -5.26 -8.54
C ILE A 34 -2.17 -5.57 -7.14
N CYS A 35 -0.87 -5.40 -6.92
CA CYS A 35 -0.27 -5.61 -5.60
C CYS A 35 -0.89 -4.69 -4.54
N GLY A 36 -1.08 -3.41 -4.87
CA GLY A 36 -1.72 -2.43 -3.99
C GLY A 36 -3.14 -2.85 -3.63
N ASN A 37 -3.94 -3.24 -4.62
CA ASN A 37 -5.32 -3.69 -4.42
C ASN A 37 -5.39 -4.95 -3.54
N LEU A 38 -4.52 -5.95 -3.77
CA LEU A 38 -4.47 -7.17 -2.95
C LEU A 38 -4.07 -6.89 -1.50
N ILE A 39 -3.16 -5.94 -1.27
CA ILE A 39 -2.76 -5.52 0.08
C ILE A 39 -3.94 -4.82 0.76
N LEU A 40 -4.60 -3.88 0.08
CA LEU A 40 -5.76 -3.15 0.60
C LEU A 40 -6.92 -4.10 0.91
N GLU A 41 -7.21 -5.06 0.03
CA GLU A 41 -8.25 -6.06 0.26
C GLU A 41 -7.97 -6.89 1.53
N LYS A 42 -6.72 -7.30 1.74
CA LYS A 42 -6.31 -8.00 2.95
C LYS A 42 -6.47 -7.14 4.21
N ILE A 43 -6.10 -5.86 4.13
CA ILE A 43 -6.27 -4.90 5.22
C ILE A 43 -7.77 -4.76 5.55
N VAL A 44 -8.61 -4.47 4.56
CA VAL A 44 -10.08 -4.35 4.70
C VAL A 44 -10.69 -5.62 5.28
N ASN A 45 -10.28 -6.79 4.81
CA ASN A 45 -10.76 -8.07 5.34
C ASN A 45 -10.40 -8.29 6.81
N ARG A 46 -9.25 -7.79 7.28
CA ARG A 46 -8.87 -7.85 8.70
C ARG A 46 -9.66 -6.85 9.54
N ILE A 47 -9.86 -5.64 9.02
CA ILE A 47 -10.63 -4.59 9.69
C ILE A 47 -12.08 -5.02 9.86
N ASN A 48 -12.70 -5.61 8.83
CA ASN A 48 -14.07 -6.11 8.88
C ASN A 48 -14.27 -7.23 9.91
N LYS A 49 -13.21 -7.96 10.25
CA LYS A 49 -13.22 -8.98 11.33
C LYS A 49 -12.90 -8.38 12.70
N SER A 50 -12.42 -7.15 12.76
CA SER A 50 -12.06 -6.48 14.00
C SER A 50 -13.32 -6.07 14.78
N LYS A 51 -13.23 -6.07 16.10
CA LYS A 51 -14.31 -5.58 16.97
C LYS A 51 -14.42 -4.06 16.95
N CYS A 52 -13.31 -3.36 16.71
CA CYS A 52 -13.26 -1.91 16.68
C CYS A 52 -12.03 -1.43 15.89
N PHE A 53 -12.17 -0.28 15.25
CA PHE A 53 -11.09 0.40 14.55
C PHE A 53 -11.21 1.91 14.75
N SER A 54 -10.10 2.61 14.53
CA SER A 54 -10.02 4.07 14.46
C SER A 54 -9.26 4.47 13.22
N ILE A 55 -9.71 5.53 12.54
CA ILE A 55 -9.02 6.15 11.42
C ILE A 55 -8.09 7.24 11.96
N MET A 56 -6.85 7.24 11.50
CA MET A 56 -5.84 8.25 11.78
C MET A 56 -5.58 9.00 10.47
N ALA A 57 -5.54 10.32 10.56
CA ALA A 57 -5.24 11.20 9.44
C ALA A 57 -4.13 12.15 9.86
N ASP A 58 -3.10 12.30 9.02
CA ASP A 58 -1.99 13.23 9.25
C ASP A 58 -1.70 14.03 7.98
N GLU A 59 -1.53 15.33 8.13
CA GLU A 59 -1.29 16.25 7.02
C GLU A 59 0.21 16.41 6.79
N THR A 60 0.63 16.18 5.54
CA THR A 60 2.03 16.28 5.13
C THR A 60 2.13 17.18 3.90
N THR A 61 3.07 18.12 3.93
CA THR A 61 3.37 18.96 2.76
C THR A 61 4.33 18.21 1.84
N ASP A 62 3.88 17.88 0.62
CA ASP A 62 4.77 17.28 -0.38
C ASP A 62 5.76 18.31 -0.97
N ILE A 63 6.84 17.82 -1.56
CA ILE A 63 7.92 18.58 -2.22
C ILE A 63 7.35 19.58 -3.26
N SER A 64 6.18 19.27 -3.83
CA SER A 64 5.47 20.09 -4.83
C SER A 64 4.55 21.17 -4.23
N LYS A 65 4.58 21.41 -2.90
CA LYS A 65 3.69 22.33 -2.15
C LYS A 65 2.20 21.98 -2.19
N ILE A 66 1.87 20.73 -2.52
CA ILE A 66 0.51 20.22 -2.43
C ILE A 66 0.37 19.56 -1.06
N GLU A 67 -0.64 19.99 -0.31
CA GLU A 67 -1.00 19.35 0.95
C GLU A 67 -1.61 17.97 0.66
N GLN A 68 -1.05 16.94 1.29
CA GLN A 68 -1.53 15.58 1.19
C GLN A 68 -1.82 15.05 2.58
N MET A 69 -3.01 14.50 2.74
CA MET A 69 -3.42 13.84 3.97
C MET A 69 -3.14 12.34 3.86
N SER A 70 -2.28 11.83 4.72
CA SER A 70 -2.06 10.40 4.89
C SER A 70 -3.18 9.80 5.72
N LEU A 71 -3.75 8.68 5.25
CA LEU A 71 -4.76 7.92 5.97
C LEU A 71 -4.17 6.60 6.45
N CYS A 72 -4.22 6.39 7.75
CA CYS A 72 -3.82 5.16 8.42
C CYS A 72 -5.01 4.62 9.22
N ILE A 73 -5.06 3.32 9.42
CA ILE A 73 -6.10 2.69 10.25
C ILE A 73 -5.47 1.87 11.35
N ARG A 74 -5.98 2.06 12.57
CA ARG A 74 -5.61 1.30 13.75
C ARG A 74 -6.76 0.39 14.15
N TYR A 75 -6.52 -0.92 14.27
CA TYR A 75 -7.57 -1.90 14.57
C TYR A 75 -7.03 -3.08 15.40
N ILE A 76 -7.94 -3.82 16.03
CA ILE A 76 -7.60 -5.06 16.74
C ILE A 76 -7.54 -6.21 15.73
N ASP A 77 -6.37 -6.82 15.55
CA ASP A 77 -6.19 -7.97 14.69
C ASP A 77 -6.68 -9.25 15.38
N MET A 78 -7.80 -9.76 14.87
CA MET A 78 -8.43 -10.99 15.34
C MET A 78 -7.99 -12.22 14.53
N SER A 79 -7.01 -12.08 13.63
CA SER A 79 -6.52 -13.18 12.76
C SER A 79 -5.46 -14.07 13.41
N ALA A 80 -5.07 -13.81 14.66
CA ALA A 80 -4.17 -14.69 15.38
C ALA A 80 -4.90 -15.99 15.77
N ASP A 81 -4.45 -17.12 15.23
CA ASP A 81 -4.99 -18.46 15.50
C ASP A 81 -4.90 -18.88 16.99
N ASN A 82 -4.15 -18.13 17.80
CA ASN A 82 -4.07 -18.29 19.24
C ASN A 82 -5.04 -17.32 19.93
N CYS A 83 -6.19 -17.85 20.35
CA CYS A 83 -7.37 -17.20 20.91
C CYS A 83 -7.18 -16.26 22.13
N ASN A 84 -5.95 -15.95 22.55
CA ASN A 84 -5.66 -15.18 23.78
C ASN A 84 -4.80 -13.92 23.59
N GLU A 85 -4.31 -13.60 22.39
CA GLU A 85 -3.48 -12.40 22.18
C GLU A 85 -4.18 -11.37 21.29
N LEU A 86 -4.69 -10.30 21.90
CA LEU A 86 -5.21 -9.15 21.18
C LEU A 86 -4.04 -8.33 20.65
N LYS A 87 -3.82 -8.37 19.33
CA LYS A 87 -2.75 -7.59 18.69
C LYS A 87 -3.32 -6.32 18.07
N ILE A 88 -2.80 -5.15 18.47
CA ILE A 88 -3.10 -3.88 17.80
C ILE A 88 -2.26 -3.81 16.53
N ARG A 89 -2.90 -3.45 15.42
CA ARG A 89 -2.23 -3.19 14.14
C ARG A 89 -2.55 -1.79 13.64
N GLU A 90 -1.58 -1.24 12.93
CA GLU A 90 -1.68 0.01 12.18
C GLU A 90 -1.24 -0.28 10.75
N ASP A 91 -2.11 -0.03 9.79
CA ASP A 91 -1.79 -0.20 8.38
C ASP A 91 -2.14 1.10 7.63
N PHE A 92 -1.27 1.50 6.70
CA PHE A 92 -1.49 2.65 5.82
C PHE A 92 -2.51 2.30 4.74
N LEU A 93 -3.42 3.23 4.43
CA LEU A 93 -4.44 3.05 3.40
C LEU A 93 -4.06 3.80 2.12
N THR A 94 -3.97 5.13 2.19
CA THR A 94 -3.72 5.95 1.01
C THR A 94 -3.33 7.37 1.42
N PHE A 95 -2.77 8.11 0.46
CA PHE A 95 -2.77 9.56 0.49
C PHE A 95 -4.03 10.09 -0.19
N VAL A 96 -4.55 11.20 0.32
CA VAL A 96 -5.65 11.96 -0.28
C VAL A 96 -5.15 13.38 -0.53
N PRO A 97 -5.25 13.91 -1.76
CA PRO A 97 -4.90 15.30 -2.03
C PRO A 97 -5.88 16.21 -1.29
N VAL A 98 -5.37 17.20 -0.57
CA VAL A 98 -6.18 18.23 0.08
C VAL A 98 -6.38 19.34 -0.95
N ILE A 99 -7.60 19.42 -1.50
CA ILE A 99 -7.93 20.37 -2.58
C ILE A 99 -8.53 21.66 -2.01
N ASP A 100 -8.94 21.66 -0.74
CA ASP A 100 -9.55 22.82 -0.08
C ASP A 100 -9.18 22.86 1.41
N VAL A 101 -8.49 23.92 1.81
CA VAL A 101 -8.19 24.28 3.21
C VAL A 101 -9.14 25.33 3.76
N THR A 102 -10.15 25.74 2.98
CA THR A 102 -11.15 26.66 3.50
C THR A 102 -12.04 25.91 4.49
N GLY A 103 -11.85 26.20 5.78
CA GLY A 103 -12.71 25.74 6.88
C GLY A 103 -14.11 26.35 6.84
N ASN A 104 -14.74 26.38 5.67
CA ASN A 104 -16.15 26.71 5.50
C ASN A 104 -16.98 25.45 5.75
N GLY A 105 -17.15 25.14 7.03
CA GLY A 105 -18.36 24.47 7.52
C GLY A 105 -19.51 25.47 7.66
#